data_AF-A0A645GNS6-F1
#
_entry.id   AF-A0A645GNS6-F1
#
_cell.length_a   1.000
_cell.length_b   1.000
_cell.length_c   1.000
_cell.angle_alpha   90.00
_cell.angle_beta   90.00
_cell.angle_gamma   90.00
#
_symmetry.space_group_name_H-M   'P 1'
#
loop_
_entity.id
_entity.type
_entity.pdbx_description
1 polymer ?
#
loop_
_entity_poly.entity_id
_entity_poly.type
_entity_poly.pdbx_seq_one_letter_code
_entity_poly.pdbx_strand_id
1 'polypeptide(L)'
;MPTAALGDKATEVGLFNCKSLMAPAPDDLIVVDRGVMAAASWALGRTDLIVLGRPGELEYGFKNYPEYSARHYQLDEFPELLKKQHRGNVFFITSQNPKRKPFPSDWPVPEVVTDHGVTMAKFQAERLKINTEEEYND
;
A
#
# COMPACT_ATOMS: atom_id res chain seq x y z
N MET A 1 11.95 8.23 19.83
CA MET A 1 12.12 7.18 20.85
C MET A 1 12.62 5.92 20.17
N PRO A 2 13.40 5.04 20.82
CA PRO A 2 13.84 3.79 20.19
C PRO A 2 12.63 2.86 19.99
N THR A 3 12.53 2.20 18.83
CA THR A 3 11.45 1.25 18.49
C THR A 3 11.26 0.14 19.54
N ALA A 4 12.34 -0.25 20.24
CA ALA A 4 12.30 -1.22 21.33
C ALA A 4 11.43 -0.77 22.53
N ALA A 5 11.24 0.53 22.73
CA ALA A 5 10.41 1.08 23.80
C ALA A 5 8.90 0.99 23.50
N LEU A 6 8.52 0.73 22.25
CA LEU A 6 7.11 0.71 21.82
C LEU A 6 6.49 -0.70 21.78
N GLY A 7 7.29 -1.77 21.92
CA GLY A 7 6.81 -3.15 21.86
C GLY A 7 5.94 -3.41 20.62
N ASP A 8 4.82 -4.10 20.80
CA ASP A 8 3.87 -4.46 19.72
C ASP A 8 3.16 -3.25 19.09
N LYS A 9 3.31 -2.04 19.65
CA LYS A 9 2.65 -0.81 19.15
C LYS A 9 3.49 -0.02 18.14
N ALA A 10 4.71 -0.45 17.86
CA ALA A 10 5.62 0.26 16.94
C ALA A 10 4.98 0.50 15.55
N THR A 11 4.23 -0.47 15.03
CA THR A 11 3.54 -0.37 13.75
C THR A 11 2.41 0.66 13.78
N GLU A 12 1.63 0.71 14.85
CA GLU A 12 0.55 1.69 15.02
C GLU A 12 1.10 3.11 15.12
N VAL A 13 2.14 3.33 15.93
CA VAL A 13 2.82 4.63 16.05
C VAL A 13 3.44 5.06 14.72
N GLY A 14 4.13 4.15 14.03
CA GLY A 14 4.70 4.42 12.71
C GLY A 14 3.63 4.83 11.70
N LEU A 15 2.49 4.13 11.69
CA LEU A 15 1.35 4.48 10.84
C LEU A 15 0.77 5.85 11.15
N PHE A 16 0.54 6.20 12.42
CA PHE A 16 0.03 7.52 12.79
C PHE A 16 0.98 8.63 12.38
N ASN A 17 2.28 8.44 12.57
CA ASN A 17 3.29 9.42 12.16
C ASN A 17 3.36 9.55 10.63
N CYS A 18 3.42 8.43 9.90
CA CYS A 18 3.40 8.45 8.44
C CYS A 18 2.11 9.12 7.91
N LYS A 19 0.94 8.83 8.49
CA LYS A 19 -0.34 9.47 8.14
C LYS A 19 -0.31 10.98 8.38
N SER A 20 0.34 11.44 9.44
CA SER A 20 0.45 12.88 9.74
C SER A 20 1.30 13.64 8.71
N LEU A 21 2.29 12.95 8.12
CA LEU A 21 3.15 13.49 7.06
C LEU A 21 2.55 13.34 5.66
N MET A 22 1.78 12.28 5.44
CA MET A 22 1.23 11.91 4.14
C MET A 22 -0.15 11.28 4.32
N ALA A 23 -1.17 12.13 4.45
CA ALA A 23 -2.53 11.71 4.71
C ALA A 23 -3.24 11.24 3.43
N PRO A 24 -3.80 10.01 3.42
CA PRO A 24 -4.67 9.57 2.33
C PRO A 24 -6.02 10.30 2.36
N ALA A 25 -6.53 10.65 1.18
CA ALA A 25 -7.88 11.13 0.95
C ALA A 25 -8.90 9.97 0.89
N PRO A 26 -10.22 10.24 1.00
CA PRO A 26 -11.25 9.21 0.93
C PRO A 26 -11.22 8.39 -0.37
N ASP A 27 -10.96 9.05 -1.50
CA ASP A 27 -10.93 8.42 -2.84
C ASP A 27 -9.57 7.76 -3.17
N ASP A 28 -8.58 7.87 -2.28
CA ASP A 28 -7.30 7.19 -2.45
C ASP A 28 -7.45 5.68 -2.20
N LEU A 29 -6.74 4.89 -3.00
CA LEU A 29 -6.69 3.45 -2.88
C LEU A 29 -5.62 3.05 -1.86
N ILE A 30 -6.01 2.25 -0.86
CA ILE A 30 -5.09 1.81 0.19
C ILE A 30 -4.71 0.35 -0.05
N VAL A 31 -3.45 0.14 -0.43
CA VAL A 31 -2.84 -1.16 -0.62
C VAL A 31 -1.87 -1.42 0.52
N VAL A 32 -1.90 -2.62 1.09
CA VAL A 32 -1.12 -2.97 2.27
C VAL A 32 -0.50 -4.35 2.13
N ASP A 33 0.65 -4.56 2.75
CA ASP A 33 1.05 -5.93 3.05
C ASP A 33 0.19 -6.51 4.19
N ARG A 34 0.12 -7.84 4.26
CA ARG A 34 -0.63 -8.56 5.31
C ARG A 34 -0.21 -8.16 6.73
N GLY A 35 1.09 -7.91 6.95
CA GLY A 35 1.65 -7.66 8.28
C GLY A 35 1.20 -6.34 8.89
N VAL A 36 0.87 -5.34 8.07
CA VAL A 36 0.41 -4.03 8.53
C VAL A 36 -1.10 -3.80 8.34
N MET A 37 -1.83 -4.72 7.70
CA MET A 37 -3.24 -4.54 7.34
C MET A 37 -4.13 -4.16 8.54
N ALA A 38 -4.06 -4.91 9.64
CA ALA A 38 -4.91 -4.67 10.80
C ALA A 38 -4.64 -3.30 11.43
N ALA A 39 -3.36 -2.96 11.61
CA ALA A 39 -2.96 -1.66 12.15
C ALA A 39 -3.33 -0.50 11.20
N ALA A 40 -3.18 -0.68 9.89
CA ALA A 40 -3.55 0.31 8.89
C ALA A 40 -5.07 0.54 8.85
N SER A 41 -5.87 -0.52 8.92
CA SER A 41 -7.33 -0.43 8.99
C SER A 41 -7.78 0.41 10.19
N TRP A 42 -7.20 0.17 11.36
CA TRP A 42 -7.47 0.94 12.58
C TRP A 42 -7.01 2.40 12.47
N ALA A 43 -5.73 2.64 12.13
CA ALA A 43 -5.15 3.98 12.11
C ALA A 43 -5.78 4.89 11.03
N LEU A 44 -6.22 4.32 9.91
CA LEU A 44 -6.86 5.05 8.83
C LEU A 44 -8.39 5.11 8.97
N GLY A 45 -9.01 4.26 9.80
CA GLY A 45 -10.46 4.12 9.87
C GLY A 45 -11.07 3.62 8.55
N ARG A 46 -10.35 2.73 7.85
CA ARG A 46 -10.71 2.22 6.52
C ARG A 46 -10.96 0.72 6.59
N THR A 47 -11.89 0.21 5.79
CA THR A 47 -12.24 -1.22 5.71
C THR A 47 -12.17 -1.77 4.28
N ASP A 48 -11.80 -0.93 3.33
CA ASP A 48 -11.69 -1.17 1.88
C ASP A 48 -10.23 -1.34 1.44
N LEU A 49 -9.36 -1.79 2.35
CA LEU A 49 -7.95 -2.02 2.07
C LEU A 49 -7.80 -3.20 1.11
N ILE A 50 -6.80 -3.10 0.23
CA ILE A 50 -6.35 -4.17 -0.66
C ILE A 50 -5.09 -4.79 -0.09
N VAL A 51 -5.06 -6.11 0.03
CA VAL A 51 -3.88 -6.86 0.46
C VAL A 51 -3.03 -7.23 -0.75
N LEU A 52 -1.72 -6.94 -0.66
CA LEU A 52 -0.73 -7.25 -1.69
C LEU A 52 0.21 -8.37 -1.24
N GLY A 53 0.43 -9.36 -2.10
CA GLY A 53 1.31 -10.50 -1.88
C GLY A 53 0.61 -11.67 -1.19
N ARG A 54 1.33 -12.44 -0.36
CA ARG A 54 0.77 -13.68 0.22
C ARG A 54 -0.33 -13.38 1.25
N PRO A 55 -1.56 -13.89 1.07
CA PRO A 55 -2.71 -13.54 1.92
C PRO A 55 -2.67 -14.21 3.30
N GLY A 56 -1.99 -15.36 3.44
CA GLY A 56 -1.90 -16.09 4.70
C GLY A 56 -3.27 -16.48 5.23
N GLU A 57 -3.56 -16.16 6.49
CA GLU A 57 -4.84 -16.47 7.15
C GLU A 57 -6.06 -15.86 6.44
N LEU A 58 -5.86 -14.80 5.65
CA LEU A 58 -6.94 -14.14 4.89
C LEU A 58 -7.33 -14.90 3.62
N GLU A 59 -6.54 -15.91 3.23
CA GLU A 59 -6.77 -16.68 2.01
C GLU A 59 -8.16 -17.32 1.97
N TYR A 60 -8.62 -17.86 3.10
CA TYR A 60 -9.96 -18.42 3.21
C TYR A 60 -11.02 -17.36 2.90
N GLY A 61 -10.86 -16.14 3.44
CA GLY A 61 -11.74 -15.01 3.19
C GLY A 61 -11.82 -14.66 1.70
N PHE A 62 -10.67 -14.49 1.06
CA PHE A 62 -10.61 -14.10 -0.36
C PHE A 62 -11.15 -15.16 -1.32
N LYS A 63 -11.01 -16.45 -0.98
CA LYS A 63 -11.47 -17.55 -1.84
C LYS A 63 -12.95 -17.89 -1.68
N ASN A 64 -13.51 -17.75 -0.47
CA ASN A 64 -14.85 -18.25 -0.18
C ASN A 64 -15.92 -17.15 -0.18
N TYR A 65 -15.54 -15.87 -0.15
CA TYR A 65 -16.47 -14.73 -0.12
C TYR A 65 -16.23 -13.81 -1.33
N PRO A 66 -17.10 -13.86 -2.35
CA PRO A 66 -16.92 -13.13 -3.60
C PRO A 66 -16.70 -11.62 -3.41
N GLU A 67 -17.32 -11.01 -2.40
CA GLU A 67 -17.20 -9.60 -2.05
C GLU A 67 -15.79 -9.18 -1.61
N TYR A 68 -14.95 -10.14 -1.20
CA TYR A 68 -13.58 -9.90 -0.77
C TYR A 68 -12.54 -10.31 -1.83
N SER A 69 -12.94 -11.08 -2.84
CA SER A 69 -12.04 -11.56 -3.90
C SER A 69 -11.27 -10.43 -4.60
N ALA A 70 -11.91 -9.28 -4.81
CA ALA A 70 -11.31 -8.10 -5.46
C ALA A 70 -10.33 -7.32 -4.56
N ARG A 71 -10.12 -7.75 -3.30
CA ARG A 71 -9.28 -7.07 -2.31
C ARG A 71 -7.93 -7.75 -2.11
N HIS A 72 -7.56 -8.68 -2.98
CA HIS A 72 -6.29 -9.39 -2.91
C HIS A 72 -5.62 -9.40 -4.28
N TYR A 73 -4.35 -8.99 -4.31
CA TYR A 73 -3.49 -9.01 -5.48
C TYR A 73 -2.15 -9.65 -5.10
N GLN A 74 -1.53 -10.35 -6.04
CA GLN A 74 -0.13 -10.75 -5.97
C GLN A 74 0.78 -9.55 -6.27
N LEU A 75 2.05 -9.66 -5.86
CA LEU A 75 3.00 -8.55 -5.97
C LEU A 75 3.26 -8.13 -7.43
N ASP A 76 3.28 -9.10 -8.34
CA ASP A 76 3.43 -8.93 -9.79
C ASP A 76 2.18 -8.34 -10.47
N GLU A 77 1.03 -8.36 -9.80
CA GLU A 77 -0.20 -7.72 -10.29
C GLU A 77 -0.30 -6.24 -9.88
N PHE A 78 0.62 -5.75 -9.03
CA PHE A 78 0.60 -4.37 -8.57
C PHE A 78 0.76 -3.31 -9.68
N PRO A 79 1.67 -3.47 -10.66
CA PRO A 79 1.76 -2.54 -11.78
C PRO A 79 0.45 -2.39 -12.55
N GLU A 80 -0.28 -3.50 -12.75
CA GLU A 80 -1.59 -3.47 -13.40
C GLU A 80 -2.65 -2.81 -12.53
N LEU A 81 -2.59 -2.99 -11.20
CA LEU A 81 -3.44 -2.25 -10.26
C LEU A 81 -3.21 -0.73 -10.35
N LEU A 82 -1.96 -0.29 -10.51
CA LEU A 82 -1.60 1.12 -10.68
C LEU A 82 -2.10 1.70 -12.02
N LYS A 83 -2.24 0.89 -13.08
CA LYS A 83 -2.76 1.34 -14.38
C LYS A 83 -4.28 1.47 -14.41
N LYS A 84 -5.00 0.79 -13.51
CA LYS A 84 -6.47 0.87 -13.47
C LYS A 84 -6.92 2.29 -13.19
N GLN A 85 -8.06 2.69 -13.73
CA GLN A 85 -8.61 4.01 -13.43
C GLN A 85 -9.09 4.08 -11.98
N HIS A 86 -8.40 4.87 -11.17
CA HIS A 86 -8.79 5.22 -9.80
C HIS A 86 -8.94 6.75 -9.67
N ARG A 87 -9.82 7.19 -8.77
CA ARG A 87 -10.13 8.61 -8.58
C ARG A 87 -9.04 9.36 -7.80
N GLY A 88 -8.44 8.70 -6.81
CA GLY A 88 -7.34 9.25 -6.01
C GLY A 88 -5.98 8.62 -6.34
N ASN A 89 -4.98 8.88 -5.51
CA ASN A 89 -3.66 8.25 -5.52
C ASN A 89 -3.74 6.79 -5.06
N VAL A 90 -2.68 6.02 -5.33
CA VAL A 90 -2.49 4.70 -4.70
C VAL A 90 -1.47 4.82 -3.59
N PHE A 91 -1.81 4.35 -2.41
CA PHE A 91 -0.90 4.23 -1.28
C PHE A 91 -0.54 2.77 -1.09
N PHE A 92 0.76 2.46 -1.04
CA PHE A 92 1.26 1.18 -0.57
C PHE A 92 1.88 1.32 0.81
N ILE A 93 1.36 0.58 1.78
CA ILE A 93 1.81 0.59 3.16
C ILE A 93 2.43 -0.77 3.48
N THR A 94 3.66 -0.76 3.98
CA THR A 94 4.41 -1.98 4.27
C THR A 94 5.30 -1.83 5.48
N SER A 95 5.63 -2.93 6.16
CA SER A 95 6.72 -2.94 7.14
C SER A 95 8.11 -3.10 6.50
N GLN A 96 8.18 -3.18 5.16
CA GLN A 96 9.45 -3.30 4.44
C GLN A 96 10.18 -1.96 4.43
N ASN A 97 11.50 -2.01 4.68
CA ASN A 97 12.36 -0.85 4.54
C ASN A 97 12.86 -0.75 3.09
N PRO A 98 12.42 0.26 2.31
CA PRO A 98 12.78 0.41 0.90
C PRO A 98 14.29 0.64 0.69
N LYS A 99 15.03 1.11 1.70
CA LYS A 99 16.50 1.24 1.61
C LYS A 99 17.20 -0.12 1.59
N ARG A 100 16.61 -1.15 2.17
CA ARG A 100 17.16 -2.53 2.20
C ARG A 100 16.58 -3.40 1.11
N LYS A 101 15.29 -3.24 0.83
CA LYS A 101 14.57 -3.95 -0.20
C LYS A 101 13.81 -2.91 -1.03
N PRO A 102 14.44 -2.34 -2.07
CA PRO A 102 13.81 -1.32 -2.89
C PRO A 102 12.56 -1.88 -3.56
N PHE A 103 11.65 -0.97 -3.92
CA PHE A 103 10.52 -1.33 -4.77
C PHE A 103 11.03 -1.88 -6.12
N PRO A 104 10.27 -2.79 -6.75
CA PRO A 104 10.58 -3.26 -8.09
C PRO A 104 10.80 -2.07 -9.05
N SER A 105 11.79 -2.17 -9.94
CA SER A 105 12.21 -1.06 -10.81
C SER A 105 11.19 -0.71 -11.89
N ASP A 106 10.29 -1.64 -12.21
CA ASP A 106 9.15 -1.47 -13.09
C ASP A 106 7.99 -0.69 -12.43
N TRP A 107 8.06 -0.44 -11.12
CA TRP A 107 7.08 0.40 -10.44
C TRP A 107 7.39 1.88 -10.69
N PRO A 108 6.37 2.73 -10.88
CA PRO A 108 6.52 4.18 -10.90
C PRO A 108 7.17 4.68 -9.61
N VAL A 109 8.01 5.72 -9.68
CA VAL A 109 8.70 6.26 -8.50
C VAL A 109 7.69 6.89 -7.52
N PRO A 110 7.55 6.36 -6.29
CA PRO A 110 6.61 6.90 -5.32
C PRO A 110 7.23 8.02 -4.48
N GLU A 111 6.38 8.86 -3.90
CA GLU A 111 6.72 9.66 -2.72
C GLU A 111 6.72 8.75 -1.49
N VAL A 112 7.76 8.79 -0.65
CA VAL A 112 7.94 7.83 0.44
C VAL A 112 8.15 8.51 1.78
N VAL A 113 7.39 8.10 2.78
CA VAL A 113 7.66 8.37 4.21
C VAL A 113 7.89 7.05 4.94
N THR A 114 8.78 7.06 5.92
CA THR A 114 9.09 5.86 6.73
C THR A 114 9.30 6.27 8.17
N ASP A 115 8.63 5.58 9.08
CA ASP A 115 8.73 5.84 10.51
C ASP A 115 8.47 4.55 11.32
N HIS A 116 9.25 4.33 12.38
CA HIS A 116 9.20 3.13 13.25
C HIS A 116 9.07 1.78 12.53
N GLY A 117 9.67 1.65 11.34
CA GLY A 117 9.65 0.40 10.56
C GLY A 117 8.43 0.23 9.67
N VAL A 118 7.55 1.23 9.59
CA VAL A 118 6.46 1.33 8.61
C VAL A 118 6.89 2.26 7.50
N THR A 119 6.59 1.89 6.27
CA THR A 119 6.77 2.71 5.07
C THR A 119 5.41 2.94 4.41
N MET A 120 5.12 4.20 4.08
CA MET A 120 4.02 4.58 3.18
C MET A 120 4.61 5.14 1.90
N ALA A 121 4.20 4.57 0.76
CA ALA A 121 4.59 4.98 -0.58
C ALA A 121 3.35 5.45 -1.34
N LYS A 122 3.37 6.66 -1.88
CA LYS A 122 2.27 7.26 -2.65
C LYS A 122 2.63 7.33 -4.13
N PHE A 123 1.77 6.74 -4.95
CA PHE A 123 1.84 6.75 -6.40
C PHE A 123 0.75 7.70 -6.94
N GLN A 124 1.16 8.74 -7.67
CA GLN A 124 0.25 9.76 -8.18
C GLN A 124 -0.52 9.26 -9.40
N ALA A 125 -1.85 9.32 -9.37
CA ALA A 125 -2.70 8.88 -10.47
C ALA A 125 -2.43 9.62 -11.80
N GLU A 126 -2.03 10.89 -11.75
CA GLU A 126 -1.74 11.68 -12.96
C GLU A 126 -0.45 11.25 -13.65
N ARG A 127 0.58 10.83 -12.90
CA ARG A 127 1.83 10.31 -13.46
C ARG A 127 1.70 8.91 -14.05
N LEU A 128 0.69 8.15 -13.59
CA LEU A 128 0.39 6.82 -14.12
C LEU A 128 -0.18 6.90 -15.55
N LYS A 129 -0.89 7.99 -15.89
CA LYS A 129 -1.47 8.19 -17.22
C LYS A 129 -0.44 8.52 -18.29
N ILE A 130 0.61 9.26 -17.94
CA ILE A 130 1.65 9.72 -18.89
C ILE A 130 2.46 8.52 -19.44
N ASN A 131 2.75 7.52 -18.60
CA ASN A 131 3.53 6.35 -19.02
C ASN A 131 2.75 5.38 -19.92
N THR A 132 1.42 5.47 -19.98
CA THR A 132 0.57 4.63 -20.85
C THR A 132 0.36 5.21 -22.25
N GLU A 133 0.72 6.47 -22.50
CA GLU A 133 0.56 7.11 -23.82
C GLU A 133 1.82 7.03 -24.70
N GLU A 134 2.98 6.63 -24.16
CA GLU A 134 4.23 6.49 -24.93
C GLU A 134 4.39 5.11 -25.63
N GLU A 135 3.53 4.13 -25.38
CA GLU A 135 3.61 2.78 -26.00
C GLU A 135 2.77 2.59 -27.28
N TYR A 136 2.20 3.67 -27.86
CA TYR A 136 1.32 3.58 -29.05
C TYR A 136 1.71 4.52 -30.20
N ASN A 137 3.00 4.79 -30.38
CA ASN A 137 3.55 5.37 -31.60
C ASN A 137 4.88 4.71 -31.95
N ASP A 138 4.83 3.53 -32.54
CA ASP A 138 5.85 2.98 -33.45
C ASP A 138 5.19 2.03 -34.46
#